data_AF-A0A9P1MAY6-F1
#
_entry.id   AF-A0A9P1MAY6-F1
#
_cell.length_a   1.000
_cell.length_b   1.000
_cell.length_c   1.000
_cell.angle_alpha   90.00
_cell.angle_beta   90.00
_cell.angle_gamma   90.00
#
_symmetry.space_group_name_H-M   'P 1'
#
loop_
_entity.id
_entity.type
_entity.pdbx_description
1 polymer ?
#
loop_
_entity_poly.entity_id
_entity_poly.type
_entity_poly.pdbx_seq_one_letter_code
_entity_poly.pdbx_strand_id
1 'polypeptide(L)'
;SVSSVLLTITGFVVGLGLEPGFAESRQDLLGPLKEKNPELRKHHLLHAMTASNLVVAFAIALKHKLRFQPYAGYDDISQLVAHLHTFAGQASREDPSKSVIPKKTWFKEVGEYLGLSFAASNPRKTLKKADAPFGNLPLEILNYLGAYMDKLIADGKLTVSIQQTIAFNNLASLNDALTGTERVLSTPLPIAYTIAFSQITWVYVMLLPFQLFATLDWITIPATLAASYIILGLLFIGREIENPFGEDSLELENLLSHVEGPDNLVLFPSSSAPFSTWMQRSEEHVRQTIKSRPSSGFDSTLHHRARRGKEAKSSEEIV
;
A
#
# COMPACT_ATOMS: atom_id res chain seq x y z
N SER A 1 0.04 12.86 15.04
CA SER A 1 0.96 11.72 14.83
C SER A 1 0.89 11.22 13.39
N VAL A 2 -0.28 10.76 12.90
CA VAL A 2 -0.50 10.36 11.48
C VAL A 2 -0.19 11.51 10.51
N SER A 3 -0.63 12.73 10.80
CA SER A 3 -0.31 13.92 9.98
C SER A 3 1.20 14.23 9.88
N SER A 4 2.01 13.86 10.89
CA SER A 4 3.47 14.02 10.83
C SER A 4 4.12 12.96 9.95
N VAL A 5 3.61 11.73 9.97
CA VAL A 5 4.03 10.65 9.05
C VAL A 5 3.59 10.98 7.62
N LEU A 6 2.38 11.51 7.45
CA LEU A 6 1.84 12.00 6.17
C LEU A 6 2.71 13.15 5.62
N LEU A 7 3.08 14.13 6.45
CA LEU A 7 4.00 15.20 6.10
C LEU A 7 5.41 14.72 5.81
N THR A 8 5.86 13.62 6.43
CA THR A 8 7.17 13.03 6.16
C THR A 8 7.17 12.27 4.83
N ILE A 9 6.08 11.57 4.50
CA ILE A 9 5.90 10.89 3.21
C ILE A 9 5.73 11.92 2.09
N THR A 10 4.88 12.93 2.27
CA THR A 10 4.70 14.03 1.32
C THR A 10 5.97 14.88 1.21
N GLY A 11 6.67 15.11 2.32
CA GLY A 11 7.95 15.82 2.37
C GLY A 11 9.10 15.04 1.73
N PHE A 12 9.08 13.70 1.80
CA PHE A 12 10.00 12.82 1.07
C PHE A 12 9.71 12.84 -0.44
N VAL A 13 8.42 12.85 -0.83
CA VAL A 13 7.97 12.98 -2.23
C VAL A 13 8.35 14.35 -2.81
N VAL A 14 8.22 15.43 -2.04
CA VAL A 14 8.65 16.79 -2.41
C VAL A 14 10.18 16.94 -2.38
N GLY A 15 10.85 16.34 -1.40
CA GLY A 15 12.31 16.36 -1.22
C GLY A 15 13.08 15.54 -2.26
N LEU A 16 12.41 14.59 -2.94
CA LEU A 16 12.92 13.88 -4.12
C LEU A 16 12.92 14.73 -5.41
N GLY A 17 12.53 16.01 -5.35
CA GLY A 17 12.67 16.92 -6.49
C GLY A 17 11.64 16.69 -7.59
N LEU A 18 10.37 16.47 -7.24
CA LEU A 18 9.23 16.52 -8.16
C LEU A 18 8.85 17.98 -8.50
N GLU A 19 9.84 18.79 -8.89
CA GLU A 19 9.61 20.05 -9.60
C GLU A 19 9.31 19.73 -11.08
N PRO A 20 8.36 20.43 -11.73
CA PRO A 20 8.05 20.21 -13.15
C PRO A 20 9.25 20.42 -14.09
N GLY A 21 10.36 21.00 -13.61
CA GLY A 21 11.64 21.11 -14.33
C GLY A 21 12.57 19.88 -14.28
N PHE A 22 12.32 18.88 -13.42
CA PHE A 22 13.20 17.70 -13.32
C PHE A 22 13.04 16.71 -14.50
N ALA A 23 11.99 16.87 -15.30
CA ALA A 23 11.77 16.11 -16.54
C ALA A 23 12.81 16.44 -17.63
N GLU A 24 13.41 17.63 -17.62
CA GLU A 24 14.46 18.03 -18.57
C GLU A 24 15.81 17.39 -18.23
N SER A 25 16.17 17.33 -16.94
CA SER A 25 17.38 16.64 -16.43
C SER A 25 17.40 15.12 -16.71
N ARG A 26 16.27 14.52 -17.10
CA ARG A 26 16.17 13.10 -17.52
C ARG A 26 16.78 12.83 -18.90
N GLN A 27 16.82 13.81 -19.80
CA GLN A 27 17.47 13.63 -21.12
C GLN A 27 18.97 13.40 -20.97
N ASP A 28 19.59 14.04 -19.98
CA ASP A 28 21.03 13.87 -19.67
C ASP A 28 21.34 12.61 -18.85
N LEU A 29 20.43 12.16 -17.97
CA LEU A 29 20.57 10.92 -17.19
C LEU A 29 20.54 9.65 -18.06
N LEU A 30 19.90 9.74 -19.24
CA LEU A 30 19.91 8.75 -20.31
C LEU A 30 20.92 9.09 -21.42
N GLY A 31 21.88 9.98 -21.14
CA GLY A 31 23.05 10.17 -21.97
C GLY A 31 23.78 8.82 -22.16
N PRO A 32 24.56 8.66 -23.24
CA PRO A 32 25.30 7.43 -23.45
C PRO A 32 26.14 7.15 -22.21
N LEU A 33 25.81 6.08 -21.48
CA LEU A 33 26.66 5.56 -20.41
C LEU A 33 28.08 5.53 -20.98
N LYS A 34 29.05 6.14 -20.28
CA LYS A 34 30.47 6.19 -20.68
C LYS A 34 31.06 4.81 -20.99
N GLU A 35 30.33 3.76 -20.63
CA GLU A 35 30.61 2.36 -20.89
C GLU A 35 30.53 2.01 -22.39
N LYS A 36 31.67 1.58 -22.95
CA LYS A 36 31.78 1.20 -24.37
C LYS A 36 31.10 -0.13 -24.69
N ASN A 37 30.88 -0.99 -23.69
CA ASN A 37 30.31 -2.32 -23.87
C ASN A 37 28.76 -2.30 -23.88
N PRO A 38 28.10 -2.67 -24.99
CA PRO A 38 26.64 -2.58 -25.13
C PRO A 38 25.87 -3.50 -24.16
N GLU A 39 26.38 -4.71 -23.91
CA GLU A 39 25.78 -5.65 -22.95
C GLU A 39 25.79 -5.09 -21.52
N LEU A 40 26.88 -4.42 -21.12
CA LEU A 40 27.02 -3.85 -19.78
C LEU A 40 26.07 -2.65 -19.58
N ARG A 41 25.89 -1.82 -20.61
CA ARG A 41 24.89 -0.73 -20.59
C ARG A 41 23.48 -1.25 -20.37
N LYS A 42 23.11 -2.30 -21.10
CA LYS A 42 21.81 -2.94 -20.97
C LYS A 42 21.60 -3.48 -19.55
N HIS A 43 22.59 -4.17 -18.99
CA HIS A 43 22.55 -4.61 -17.59
C HIS A 43 22.29 -3.46 -16.62
N HIS A 44 22.97 -2.32 -16.78
CA HIS A 44 22.79 -1.17 -15.89
C HIS A 44 21.39 -0.56 -16.02
N LEU A 45 20.87 -0.45 -17.24
CA LEU A 45 19.50 0.02 -17.48
C LEU A 45 18.47 -0.89 -16.83
N LEU A 46 18.65 -2.21 -16.90
CA LEU A 46 17.76 -3.18 -16.27
C LEU A 46 17.84 -3.14 -14.75
N HIS A 47 19.03 -3.01 -14.18
CA HIS A 47 19.19 -2.85 -12.75
C HIS A 47 18.56 -1.55 -12.22
N ALA A 48 18.74 -0.43 -12.92
CA ALA A 48 18.10 0.83 -12.56
C ALA A 48 16.57 0.73 -12.63
N MET A 49 16.03 0.11 -13.69
CA MET A 49 14.60 -0.14 -13.82
C MET A 49 14.05 -1.03 -12.70
N THR A 50 14.79 -2.09 -12.36
CA THR A 50 14.42 -2.99 -11.26
C THR A 50 14.41 -2.25 -9.93
N ALA A 51 15.41 -1.41 -9.65
CA ALA A 51 15.48 -0.60 -8.45
C ALA A 51 14.31 0.40 -8.34
N SER A 52 13.91 1.06 -9.43
CA SER A 52 12.73 1.92 -9.44
C SER A 52 11.45 1.14 -9.12
N ASN A 53 11.28 -0.07 -9.70
CA ASN A 53 10.15 -0.94 -9.39
C ASN A 53 10.15 -1.39 -7.91
N LEU A 54 11.33 -1.58 -7.30
CA LEU A 54 11.44 -1.94 -5.88
C LEU A 54 10.99 -0.82 -4.95
N VAL A 55 11.19 0.45 -5.32
CA VAL A 55 10.66 1.58 -4.53
C VAL A 55 9.13 1.56 -4.50
N VAL A 56 8.49 1.19 -5.60
CA VAL A 56 7.02 1.03 -5.67
C VAL A 56 6.58 -0.21 -4.90
N ALA A 57 7.32 -1.31 -5.07
CA ALA A 57 7.09 -2.54 -4.33
C ALA A 57 7.16 -2.30 -2.82
N PHE A 58 8.05 -1.42 -2.34
CA PHE A 58 8.12 -1.03 -0.94
C PHE A 58 6.82 -0.36 -0.47
N ALA A 59 6.28 0.62 -1.22
CA ALA A 59 5.04 1.30 -0.86
C ALA A 59 3.84 0.34 -0.81
N ILE A 60 3.73 -0.54 -1.80
CA ILE A 60 2.66 -1.56 -1.86
C ILE A 60 2.85 -2.60 -0.75
N ALA A 61 4.08 -3.06 -0.51
CA ALA A 61 4.39 -3.99 0.58
C ALA A 61 4.04 -3.38 1.94
N LEU A 62 4.32 -2.08 2.12
CA LEU A 62 4.00 -1.36 3.35
C LEU A 62 2.49 -1.33 3.57
N LYS A 63 1.71 -1.05 2.52
CA LYS A 63 0.24 -1.15 2.57
C LYS A 63 -0.24 -2.53 3.00
N HIS A 64 0.23 -3.61 2.37
CA HIS A 64 -0.18 -4.97 2.75
C HIS A 64 0.22 -5.29 4.18
N LYS A 65 1.41 -4.84 4.62
CA LYS A 65 1.84 -5.00 6.00
C LYS A 65 0.90 -4.30 6.99
N LEU A 66 0.51 -3.05 6.71
CA LEU A 66 -0.39 -2.29 7.56
C LEU A 66 -1.81 -2.89 7.62
N ARG A 67 -2.22 -3.57 6.54
CA ARG A 67 -3.49 -4.33 6.46
C ARG A 67 -3.41 -5.76 7.02
N PHE A 68 -2.29 -6.16 7.63
CA PHE A 68 -2.06 -7.53 8.13
C PHE A 68 -2.24 -8.61 7.05
N GLN A 69 -1.76 -8.31 5.84
CA GLN A 69 -1.76 -9.17 4.67
C GLN A 69 -0.32 -9.68 4.43
N PRO A 70 0.08 -10.84 4.99
CA PRO A 70 1.49 -11.22 5.10
C PRO A 70 2.08 -11.91 3.86
N TYR A 71 1.27 -12.23 2.86
CA TYR A 71 1.72 -12.97 1.66
C TYR A 71 2.26 -12.04 0.58
N ALA A 72 3.12 -12.55 -0.31
CA ALA A 72 3.56 -11.81 -1.50
C ALA A 72 2.74 -12.18 -2.77
N GLY A 73 1.72 -13.01 -2.64
CA GLY A 73 0.92 -13.53 -3.77
C GLY A 73 -0.27 -12.65 -4.17
N TYR A 74 -0.35 -11.41 -3.71
CA TYR A 74 -1.42 -10.48 -4.12
C TYR A 74 -1.19 -9.98 -5.55
N ASP A 75 -2.27 -9.68 -6.27
CA ASP A 75 -2.23 -9.32 -7.69
C ASP A 75 -1.36 -8.09 -8.00
N ASP A 76 -1.31 -7.15 -7.07
CA ASP A 76 -0.59 -5.88 -7.15
C ASP A 76 0.89 -5.97 -6.80
N ILE A 77 1.30 -6.86 -5.88
CA ILE A 77 2.69 -6.99 -5.43
C ILE A 77 3.44 -8.18 -6.04
N SER A 78 2.75 -9.26 -6.36
CA SER A 78 3.37 -10.54 -6.76
C SER A 78 4.31 -10.37 -7.94
N GLN A 79 3.92 -9.55 -8.92
CA GLN A 79 4.70 -9.30 -10.13
C GLN A 79 5.95 -8.45 -9.86
N LEU A 80 5.89 -7.54 -8.90
CA LEU A 80 7.01 -6.66 -8.53
C LEU A 80 8.08 -7.43 -7.75
N VAL A 81 7.65 -8.39 -6.92
CA VAL A 81 8.52 -9.08 -5.95
C VAL A 81 8.86 -10.52 -6.37
N ALA A 82 8.25 -11.06 -7.43
CA ALA A 82 8.45 -12.44 -7.89
C ALA A 82 9.91 -12.84 -8.13
N HIS A 83 10.76 -11.89 -8.53
CA HIS A 83 12.17 -12.11 -8.81
C HIS A 83 13.07 -12.08 -7.57
N LEU A 84 12.55 -11.65 -6.41
CA LEU A 84 13.28 -11.60 -5.16
C LEU A 84 13.05 -12.87 -4.35
N HIS A 85 14.09 -13.30 -3.65
CA HIS A 85 13.97 -14.35 -2.64
C HIS A 85 13.49 -13.71 -1.35
N THR A 86 12.18 -13.76 -1.10
CA THR A 86 11.53 -13.20 0.09
C THR A 86 10.84 -14.29 0.90
N PHE A 87 10.77 -14.12 2.22
CA PHE A 87 10.07 -15.06 3.10
C PHE A 87 8.58 -15.10 2.79
N ALA A 88 7.96 -13.93 2.55
CA ALA A 88 6.57 -13.82 2.11
C ALA A 88 6.31 -14.51 0.75
N GLY A 89 7.29 -14.49 -0.15
CA GLY A 89 7.23 -15.20 -1.43
C GLY A 89 7.29 -16.72 -1.28
N GLN A 90 8.12 -17.23 -0.37
CA GLN A 90 8.17 -18.66 -0.04
C GLN A 90 6.86 -19.12 0.59
N ALA A 91 6.36 -18.40 1.59
CA ALA A 91 5.08 -18.70 2.23
C ALA A 91 3.90 -18.69 1.25
N SER A 92 3.91 -17.80 0.25
CA SER A 92 2.88 -17.76 -0.79
C SER A 92 2.94 -18.93 -1.78
N ARG A 93 4.11 -19.56 -1.96
CA ARG A 93 4.26 -20.76 -2.80
C ARG A 93 3.75 -22.01 -2.09
N GLU A 94 3.93 -22.07 -0.77
CA GLU A 94 3.44 -23.17 0.06
C GLU A 94 1.91 -23.15 0.15
N ASP A 95 1.30 -21.98 0.35
CA ASP A 95 -0.15 -21.82 0.48
C ASP A 95 -0.76 -20.76 -0.49
N PRO A 96 -0.91 -21.08 -1.79
CA PRO A 96 -1.44 -20.13 -2.78
C PRO A 96 -2.90 -19.71 -2.54
N SER A 97 -3.69 -20.54 -1.85
CA SER A 97 -5.10 -20.25 -1.57
C SER A 97 -5.31 -19.12 -0.56
N LYS A 98 -4.29 -18.79 0.25
CA LYS A 98 -4.36 -17.77 1.31
C LYS A 98 -3.93 -16.38 0.84
N SER A 99 -3.37 -16.25 -0.37
CA SER A 99 -3.05 -14.95 -0.99
C SER A 99 -4.25 -14.26 -1.64
N VAL A 100 -5.43 -14.92 -1.66
CA VAL A 100 -6.69 -14.33 -2.12
C VAL A 100 -7.45 -13.78 -0.90
N ILE A 101 -7.79 -12.49 -0.94
CA ILE A 101 -8.58 -11.84 0.12
C ILE A 101 -10.00 -12.42 0.08
N PRO A 102 -10.47 -13.15 1.11
CA PRO A 102 -11.79 -13.74 1.09
C PRO A 102 -12.87 -12.65 1.21
N LYS A 103 -13.85 -12.64 0.29
CA LYS A 103 -15.00 -11.75 0.38
C LYS A 103 -15.77 -12.01 1.68
N LYS A 104 -16.07 -10.96 2.44
CA LYS A 104 -16.87 -11.06 3.66
C LYS A 104 -18.33 -11.35 3.27
N THR A 105 -19.00 -12.20 4.04
CA THR A 105 -20.45 -12.42 3.89
C THR A 105 -21.19 -11.17 4.36
N TRP A 106 -22.31 -10.83 3.71
CA TRP A 106 -23.10 -9.63 4.04
C TRP A 106 -23.46 -9.49 5.53
N PHE A 107 -23.80 -10.60 6.21
CA PHE A 107 -24.06 -10.59 7.66
C PHE A 107 -22.84 -10.18 8.49
N LYS A 108 -21.65 -10.60 8.05
CA LYS A 108 -20.39 -10.30 8.72
C LYS A 108 -19.98 -8.86 8.46
N GLU A 109 -20.22 -8.36 7.26
CA GLU A 109 -20.00 -6.97 6.87
C GLU A 109 -20.94 -6.01 7.60
N VAL A 110 -22.24 -6.31 7.64
CA VAL A 110 -23.22 -5.52 8.42
C VAL A 110 -22.92 -5.60 9.91
N GLY A 111 -22.58 -6.76 10.46
CA GLY A 111 -22.22 -6.89 11.87
C GLY A 111 -20.92 -6.16 12.22
N GLU A 112 -19.92 -6.22 11.33
CA GLU A 112 -18.66 -5.48 11.48
C GLU A 112 -18.91 -3.98 11.33
N TYR A 113 -19.74 -3.53 10.38
CA TYR A 113 -20.15 -2.13 10.23
C TYR A 113 -20.84 -1.64 11.49
N LEU A 114 -21.90 -2.32 11.95
CA LEU A 114 -22.66 -2.01 13.17
C LEU A 114 -21.84 -2.14 14.47
N GLY A 115 -20.61 -2.63 14.41
CA GLY A 115 -19.74 -2.73 15.60
C GLY A 115 -20.16 -3.82 16.57
N LEU A 116 -20.89 -4.83 16.10
CA LEU A 116 -21.22 -6.00 16.90
C LEU A 116 -19.94 -6.80 17.16
N SER A 117 -19.58 -6.94 18.43
CA SER A 117 -18.32 -7.57 18.84
C SER A 117 -18.15 -9.02 18.40
N PHE A 118 -19.24 -9.73 18.12
CA PHE A 118 -19.23 -11.08 17.56
C PHE A 118 -18.83 -11.14 16.07
N ALA A 119 -18.95 -10.02 15.33
CA ALA A 119 -18.65 -9.94 13.90
C ALA A 119 -17.27 -9.31 13.59
N ALA A 120 -16.65 -8.63 14.57
CA ALA A 120 -15.34 -8.01 14.42
C ALA A 120 -14.26 -9.05 14.02
N SER A 121 -13.72 -8.91 12.82
CA SER A 121 -12.66 -9.80 12.36
C SER A 121 -11.33 -9.35 12.95
N ASN A 122 -10.65 -10.22 13.70
CA ASN A 122 -9.30 -9.90 14.19
C ASN A 122 -8.32 -9.99 13.01
N PRO A 123 -7.75 -8.87 12.53
CA PRO A 123 -6.88 -8.87 11.36
C PRO A 123 -5.57 -9.64 11.60
N ARG A 124 -5.17 -9.82 12.87
CA ARG A 124 -3.97 -10.60 13.25
C ARG A 124 -4.21 -12.11 13.27
N LYS A 125 -5.45 -12.57 13.09
CA LYS A 125 -5.79 -14.00 13.10
C LYS A 125 -5.14 -14.77 11.96
N THR A 126 -4.97 -14.14 10.80
CA THR A 126 -4.24 -14.70 9.66
C THR A 126 -2.78 -14.94 10.00
N LEU A 127 -2.12 -13.94 10.60
CA LEU A 127 -0.72 -14.02 11.03
C LEU A 127 -0.51 -15.08 12.12
N LYS A 128 -1.43 -15.21 13.09
CA LYS A 128 -1.33 -16.20 14.17
C LYS A 128 -1.53 -17.64 13.70
N LYS A 129 -2.29 -17.85 12.62
CA LYS A 129 -2.70 -19.17 12.13
C LYS A 129 -1.72 -19.81 11.16
N ALA A 130 -0.65 -19.11 10.83
CA ALA A 130 0.10 -19.44 9.64
C ALA A 130 1.43 -20.07 10.04
N ASP A 131 1.74 -21.21 9.40
CA ASP A 131 2.78 -22.14 9.85
C ASP A 131 4.19 -21.77 9.38
N ALA A 132 4.28 -20.94 8.33
CA ALA A 132 5.54 -20.46 7.77
C ALA A 132 5.95 -19.08 8.34
N PRO A 133 7.25 -18.73 8.35
CA PRO A 133 7.68 -17.36 8.66
C PRO A 133 7.41 -16.42 7.47
N PHE A 134 6.59 -15.39 7.65
CA PHE A 134 6.25 -14.42 6.58
C PHE A 134 7.27 -13.28 6.43
N GLY A 135 8.24 -13.17 7.34
CA GLY A 135 9.26 -12.13 7.33
C GLY A 135 8.69 -10.71 7.42
N ASN A 136 9.50 -9.73 6.97
CA ASN A 136 9.11 -8.32 6.90
C ASN A 136 9.35 -7.85 5.48
N LEU A 137 8.36 -8.06 4.60
CA LEU A 137 8.50 -7.83 3.17
C LEU A 137 8.99 -6.41 2.80
N PRO A 138 8.46 -5.30 3.37
CA PRO A 138 9.02 -3.97 3.14
C PRO A 138 10.49 -3.84 3.52
N LEU A 139 10.90 -4.42 4.66
CA LEU A 139 12.28 -4.37 5.14
C LEU A 139 13.21 -5.21 4.26
N GLU A 140 12.74 -6.37 3.80
CA GLU A 140 13.48 -7.21 2.84
C GLU A 140 13.74 -6.43 1.54
N ILE A 141 12.72 -5.73 1.01
CA ILE A 141 12.86 -4.86 -0.17
C ILE A 141 13.88 -3.74 0.07
N LEU A 142 13.86 -3.09 1.24
CA LEU A 142 14.87 -2.08 1.61
C LEU A 142 16.28 -2.67 1.65
N ASN A 143 16.45 -3.89 2.15
CA ASN A 143 17.75 -4.56 2.16
C ASN A 143 18.26 -4.82 0.73
N TYR A 144 17.39 -5.24 -0.19
CA TYR A 144 17.74 -5.40 -1.60
C TYR A 144 18.10 -4.07 -2.27
N LEU A 145 17.42 -2.98 -1.93
CA LEU A 145 17.78 -1.63 -2.38
C LEU A 145 19.14 -1.19 -1.81
N GLY A 146 19.42 -1.50 -0.54
CA GLY A 146 20.72 -1.26 0.10
C GLY A 146 21.86 -1.96 -0.64
N ALA A 147 21.72 -3.28 -0.85
CA ALA A 147 22.70 -4.07 -1.59
C ALA A 147 22.91 -3.56 -3.03
N TYR A 148 21.85 -3.05 -3.67
CA TYR A 148 21.97 -2.42 -4.98
C TYR A 148 22.80 -1.13 -4.93
N MET A 149 22.61 -0.27 -3.93
CA MET A 149 23.41 0.94 -3.74
C MET A 149 24.88 0.61 -3.46
N ASP A 150 25.15 -0.38 -2.60
CA ASP A 150 26.52 -0.86 -2.34
C ASP A 150 27.21 -1.32 -3.63
N LYS A 151 26.49 -2.04 -4.48
CA LYS A 151 26.99 -2.46 -5.80
C LYS A 151 27.30 -1.27 -6.71
N LEU A 152 26.46 -0.25 -6.74
CA LEU A 152 26.71 0.96 -7.54
C LEU A 152 27.93 1.74 -7.08
N ILE A 153 28.20 1.73 -5.77
CA ILE A 153 29.39 2.35 -5.17
C ILE A 153 30.64 1.53 -5.51
N ALA A 154 30.58 0.21 -5.34
CA ALA A 154 31.68 -0.70 -5.70
C ALA A 154 32.03 -0.64 -7.19
N ASP A 155 31.02 -0.50 -8.06
CA ASP A 155 31.19 -0.33 -9.51
C ASP A 155 31.74 1.06 -9.89
N GLY A 156 31.98 1.96 -8.93
CA GLY A 156 32.49 3.32 -9.18
C GLY A 156 31.54 4.22 -9.97
N LYS A 157 30.23 3.93 -9.98
CA LYS A 157 29.23 4.72 -10.71
C LYS A 157 28.74 5.93 -9.93
N LEU A 158 28.72 5.80 -8.61
CA LEU A 158 28.51 6.92 -7.68
C LEU A 158 29.89 7.39 -7.21
N THR A 159 30.60 8.14 -8.03
CA THR A 159 31.98 8.57 -7.73
C THR A 159 32.04 9.64 -6.65
N VAL A 160 30.99 10.45 -6.52
CA VAL A 160 30.97 11.59 -5.58
C VAL A 160 30.40 11.13 -4.25
N SER A 161 31.18 11.25 -3.17
CA SER A 161 30.78 10.84 -1.81
C SER A 161 29.46 11.48 -1.35
N ILE A 162 29.21 12.73 -1.73
CA ILE A 162 27.95 13.42 -1.39
C ILE A 162 26.72 12.71 -1.96
N GLN A 163 26.82 12.16 -3.18
CA GLN A 163 25.71 11.45 -3.84
C GLN A 163 25.43 10.11 -3.14
N GLN A 164 26.48 9.43 -2.67
CA GLN A 164 26.36 8.22 -1.87
C GLN A 164 25.61 8.51 -0.56
N THR A 165 26.01 9.57 0.15
CA THR A 165 25.34 9.99 1.40
C THR A 165 23.87 10.31 1.18
N ILE A 166 23.52 11.06 0.13
CA ILE A 166 22.13 11.39 -0.19
C ILE A 166 21.31 10.12 -0.47
N ALA A 167 21.88 9.16 -1.21
CA ALA A 167 21.19 7.90 -1.51
C ALA A 167 20.89 7.08 -0.24
N PHE A 168 21.85 6.95 0.68
CA PHE A 168 21.62 6.28 1.96
C PHE A 168 20.67 7.03 2.88
N ASN A 169 20.70 8.38 2.89
CA ASN A 169 19.74 9.17 3.64
C ASN A 169 18.31 8.97 3.14
N ASN A 170 18.12 8.83 1.82
CA ASN A 170 16.81 8.51 1.26
C ASN A 170 16.34 7.11 1.67
N LEU A 171 17.24 6.11 1.69
CA LEU A 171 16.89 4.77 2.18
C LEU A 171 16.56 4.79 3.68
N ALA A 172 17.33 5.52 4.48
CA ALA A 172 17.04 5.73 5.90
C ALA A 172 15.67 6.37 6.11
N SER A 173 15.29 7.33 5.26
CA SER A 173 13.98 7.98 5.32
C SER A 173 12.83 7.01 5.03
N LEU A 174 13.00 6.06 4.10
CA LEU A 174 12.03 4.98 3.86
C LEU A 174 11.94 4.04 5.07
N ASN A 175 13.07 3.72 5.69
CA ASN A 175 13.11 2.89 6.89
C ASN A 175 12.44 3.57 8.10
N ASP A 176 12.62 4.89 8.24
CA ASP A 176 11.95 5.69 9.27
C ASP A 176 10.43 5.72 9.05
N ALA A 177 9.97 5.82 7.80
CA ALA A 177 8.55 5.72 7.47
C ALA A 177 7.96 4.33 7.81
N LEU A 178 8.68 3.25 7.48
CA LEU A 178 8.31 1.88 7.87
C LEU A 178 8.20 1.76 9.41
N THR A 179 9.23 2.20 10.13
CA THR A 179 9.26 2.11 11.60
C THR A 179 8.18 2.99 12.23
N GLY A 180 7.95 4.18 11.71
CA GLY A 180 6.92 5.11 12.18
C GLY A 180 5.52 4.53 12.03
N THR A 181 5.22 3.92 10.88
CA THR A 181 3.92 3.27 10.65
C THR A 181 3.74 2.00 11.49
N GLU A 182 4.80 1.20 11.68
CA GLU A 182 4.79 0.07 12.61
C GLU A 182 4.51 0.49 14.05
N ARG A 183 5.10 1.61 14.51
CA ARG A 183 4.83 2.14 15.86
C ARG A 183 3.34 2.46 16.03
N VAL A 184 2.75 3.17 15.08
CA VAL A 184 1.32 3.51 15.10
C VAL A 184 0.45 2.24 15.08
N LEU A 185 0.81 1.25 14.26
CA LEU A 185 0.11 -0.04 14.19
C LEU A 185 0.26 -0.88 15.48
N SER A 186 1.41 -0.76 16.14
CA SER A 186 1.76 -1.49 17.36
C SER A 186 1.18 -0.90 18.64
N THR A 187 0.56 0.28 18.56
CA THR A 187 -0.18 0.93 19.66
C THR A 187 -1.70 0.82 19.47
N PRO A 188 -2.30 -0.38 19.31
CA PRO A 188 -3.74 -0.50 19.25
C PRO A 188 -4.33 -0.20 20.63
N LEU A 189 -5.51 0.41 20.65
CA LEU A 189 -6.33 0.41 21.86
C LEU A 189 -6.64 -1.05 22.24
N PRO A 190 -6.65 -1.39 23.55
CA PRO A 190 -7.01 -2.73 23.96
C PRO A 190 -8.41 -3.09 23.42
N ILE A 191 -8.49 -4.22 22.72
CA ILE A 191 -9.69 -4.67 21.99
C ILE A 191 -10.95 -4.71 22.90
N ALA A 192 -10.76 -5.01 24.19
CA ALA A 192 -11.83 -5.01 25.18
C ALA A 192 -12.50 -3.63 25.32
N TYR A 193 -11.74 -2.53 25.23
CA TYR A 193 -12.31 -1.18 25.29
C TYR A 193 -13.18 -0.90 24.08
N THR A 194 -12.69 -1.12 22.85
CA THR A 194 -13.47 -0.90 21.62
C THR A 194 -14.77 -1.71 21.62
N ILE A 195 -14.72 -2.97 22.09
CA ILE A 195 -15.91 -3.82 22.24
C ILE A 195 -16.88 -3.25 23.29
N ALA A 196 -16.38 -2.88 24.47
CA ALA A 196 -17.21 -2.36 25.55
C ALA A 196 -17.89 -1.03 25.18
N PHE A 197 -17.16 -0.12 24.53
CA PHE A 197 -17.70 1.15 24.05
C PHE A 197 -18.85 0.93 23.05
N SER A 198 -18.68 0.02 22.08
CA SER A 198 -19.76 -0.31 21.15
C SER A 198 -20.98 -0.89 21.88
N GLN A 199 -20.78 -1.86 22.78
CA GLN A 199 -21.87 -2.49 23.54
C GLN A 199 -22.64 -1.48 24.40
N ILE A 200 -21.95 -0.60 25.11
CA ILE A 200 -22.57 0.43 25.94
C ILE A 200 -23.38 1.40 25.09
N THR A 201 -22.82 1.87 23.96
CA THR A 201 -23.53 2.79 23.05
C THR A 201 -24.81 2.17 22.50
N TRP A 202 -24.76 0.90 22.06
CA TRP A 202 -25.94 0.18 21.58
C TRP A 202 -27.01 0.03 22.65
N VAL A 203 -26.61 -0.38 23.86
CA VAL A 203 -27.54 -0.49 25.00
C VAL A 203 -28.14 0.86 25.35
N TYR A 204 -27.36 1.93 25.34
CA TYR A 204 -27.84 3.30 25.60
C TYR A 204 -28.87 3.75 24.57
N VAL A 205 -28.58 3.60 23.27
CA VAL A 205 -29.52 3.98 22.20
C VAL A 205 -30.83 3.18 22.28
N MET A 206 -30.76 1.89 22.63
CA MET A 206 -31.96 1.06 22.82
C MET A 206 -32.77 1.44 24.07
N LEU A 207 -32.13 1.92 25.13
CA LEU A 207 -32.78 2.36 26.37
C LEU A 207 -33.37 3.78 26.28
N LEU A 208 -32.80 4.63 25.43
CA LEU A 208 -33.21 6.03 25.21
C LEU A 208 -34.72 6.23 24.97
N PRO A 209 -35.42 5.45 24.13
CA PRO A 209 -36.87 5.63 23.93
C PRO A 209 -37.69 5.38 25.19
N PHE A 210 -37.31 4.40 26.02
CA PHE A 210 -38.00 4.14 27.28
C PHE A 210 -37.81 5.27 28.29
N GLN A 211 -36.64 5.94 28.25
CA GLN A 211 -36.35 7.08 29.10
C GLN A 211 -37.16 8.33 28.72
N LEU A 212 -37.34 8.60 27.42
CA LEU A 212 -38.00 9.81 26.93
C LEU A 212 -39.52 9.68 26.76
N PHE A 213 -40.05 8.45 26.72
CA PHE A 213 -41.47 8.22 26.45
C PHE A 213 -42.39 8.97 27.43
N ALA A 214 -42.04 8.99 28.72
CA ALA A 214 -42.85 9.63 29.75
C ALA A 214 -42.93 11.17 29.65
N THR A 215 -42.03 11.82 28.89
CA THR A 215 -41.96 13.28 28.79
C THR A 215 -42.36 13.80 27.41
N LEU A 216 -42.13 13.03 26.34
CA LEU A 216 -42.32 13.47 24.95
C LEU A 216 -43.44 12.72 24.19
N ASP A 217 -44.05 11.67 24.78
CA ASP A 217 -45.08 10.84 24.15
C ASP A 217 -44.70 10.45 22.70
N TRP A 218 -45.49 10.86 21.70
CA TRP A 218 -45.28 10.57 20.28
C TRP A 218 -44.04 11.25 19.68
N ILE A 219 -43.59 12.38 20.24
CA ILE A 219 -42.38 13.09 19.79
C ILE A 219 -41.12 12.28 20.15
N THR A 220 -41.23 11.32 21.06
CA THR A 220 -40.14 10.41 21.43
C THR A 220 -39.57 9.67 20.22
N ILE A 221 -40.39 9.28 19.24
CA ILE A 221 -39.94 8.53 18.06
C ILE A 221 -38.96 9.35 17.20
N PRO A 222 -39.32 10.54 16.68
CA PRO A 222 -38.36 11.35 15.91
C PRO A 222 -37.18 11.86 16.77
N ALA A 223 -37.40 12.17 18.05
CA ALA A 223 -36.34 12.64 18.94
C ALA A 223 -35.27 11.57 19.19
N THR A 224 -35.68 10.34 19.49
CA THR A 224 -34.76 9.20 19.70
C THR A 224 -34.04 8.81 18.41
N LEU A 225 -34.72 8.89 17.26
CA LEU A 225 -34.09 8.65 15.96
C LEU A 225 -32.99 9.68 15.66
N ALA A 226 -33.26 10.97 15.88
CA ALA A 226 -32.25 12.02 15.73
C ALA A 226 -31.07 11.84 16.70
N ALA A 227 -31.35 11.54 17.98
CA ALA A 227 -30.31 11.27 18.97
C ALA A 227 -29.45 10.05 18.61
N SER A 228 -30.08 8.96 18.18
CA SER A 228 -29.39 7.75 17.75
C SER A 228 -28.46 8.00 16.56
N TYR A 229 -28.90 8.80 15.59
CA TYR A 229 -28.09 9.18 14.43
C TYR A 229 -26.81 9.93 14.85
N ILE A 230 -26.93 10.89 15.78
CA ILE A 230 -25.77 11.64 16.29
C ILE A 230 -24.82 10.73 17.06
N ILE A 231 -25.35 9.91 17.98
CA ILE A 231 -24.54 9.06 18.85
C ILE A 231 -23.84 7.94 18.06
N LEU A 232 -24.58 7.25 17.19
CA LEU A 232 -24.01 6.19 16.33
C LEU A 232 -23.08 6.80 15.27
N GLY A 233 -23.41 7.96 14.71
CA GLY A 233 -22.52 8.69 13.81
C GLY A 233 -21.17 9.00 14.46
N LEU A 234 -21.18 9.47 15.71
CA LEU A 234 -19.95 9.71 16.47
C LEU A 234 -19.17 8.41 16.72
N LEU A 235 -19.85 7.30 17.03
CA LEU A 235 -19.23 5.99 17.20
C LEU A 235 -18.51 5.53 15.91
N PHE A 236 -19.16 5.68 14.74
CA PHE A 236 -18.56 5.30 13.46
C PHE A 236 -17.35 6.16 13.10
N ILE A 237 -17.43 7.48 13.30
CA ILE A 237 -16.30 8.38 13.08
C ILE A 237 -15.13 8.03 14.01
N GLY A 238 -15.41 7.78 15.29
CA GLY A 238 -14.40 7.38 16.26
C GLY A 238 -13.67 6.11 15.83
N ARG A 239 -14.42 5.11 15.33
CA ARG A 239 -13.86 3.86 14.86
C ARG A 239 -12.98 4.02 13.60
N GLU A 240 -13.39 4.89 12.68
CA GLU A 240 -12.58 5.18 11.49
C GLU A 240 -11.23 5.82 11.88
N ILE A 241 -11.27 6.76 12.84
CA ILE A 241 -10.07 7.42 13.36
C ILE A 241 -9.17 6.44 14.15
N GLU A 242 -9.75 5.44 14.81
CA GLU A 242 -9.00 4.40 15.54
C GLU A 242 -8.18 3.49 14.61
N ASN A 243 -8.61 3.27 13.36
CA ASN A 243 -7.91 2.40 12.41
C ASN A 243 -7.54 3.13 11.10
N PRO A 244 -6.52 4.01 11.13
CA PRO A 244 -6.15 4.85 9.98
C PRO A 244 -5.62 4.08 8.77
N PHE A 245 -5.33 2.78 8.92
CA PHE A 245 -4.78 1.92 7.86
C PHE A 245 -5.76 0.82 7.41
N GLY A 246 -7.04 0.95 7.75
CA GLY A 246 -8.09 0.00 7.40
C GLY A 246 -8.27 -0.20 5.89
N GLU A 247 -9.13 -1.16 5.52
CA GLU A 247 -9.47 -1.41 4.12
C GLU A 247 -10.14 -0.21 3.46
N ASP A 248 -10.84 0.63 4.22
CA ASP A 248 -11.59 1.80 3.73
C ASP A 248 -10.79 3.12 3.83
N SER A 249 -9.48 3.04 4.09
CA SER A 249 -8.62 4.22 4.27
C SER A 249 -8.36 4.96 2.95
N LEU A 250 -9.24 5.90 2.63
CA LEU A 250 -9.16 6.78 1.45
C LEU A 250 -7.79 7.47 1.34
N GLU A 251 -7.19 7.88 2.46
CA GLU A 251 -5.90 8.58 2.47
C GLU A 251 -4.75 7.68 1.98
N LEU A 252 -4.68 6.43 2.44
CA LEU A 252 -3.63 5.49 2.04
C LEU A 252 -3.74 5.16 0.55
N GLU A 253 -4.97 4.95 0.08
CA GLU A 253 -5.26 4.64 -1.32
C GLU A 253 -4.99 5.81 -2.24
N ASN A 254 -5.33 7.03 -1.81
CA ASN A 254 -4.97 8.24 -2.54
C ASN A 254 -3.45 8.37 -2.64
N LEU A 255 -2.69 8.19 -1.56
CA LEU A 255 -1.23 8.26 -1.60
C LEU A 255 -0.62 7.23 -2.55
N LEU A 256 -1.09 5.98 -2.48
CA LEU A 256 -0.64 4.93 -3.39
C LEU A 256 -1.00 5.25 -4.84
N SER A 257 -2.19 5.80 -5.09
CA SER A 257 -2.60 6.23 -6.42
C SER A 257 -1.77 7.40 -6.96
N HIS A 258 -1.16 8.21 -6.09
CA HIS A 258 -0.19 9.24 -6.49
C HIS A 258 1.19 8.63 -6.77
N VAL A 259 1.62 7.61 -6.02
CA VAL A 259 2.84 6.83 -6.32
C VAL A 259 2.69 6.08 -7.65
N GLU A 260 1.49 5.56 -7.91
CA GLU A 260 1.09 4.88 -9.15
C GLU A 260 0.53 5.87 -10.21
N GLY A 261 0.57 7.17 -9.95
CA GLY A 261 -0.16 8.19 -10.71
C GLY A 261 0.55 8.63 -12.00
N PRO A 262 -0.19 9.18 -12.98
CA PRO A 262 0.36 9.63 -14.26
C PRO A 262 1.39 10.75 -14.11
N ASP A 263 1.30 11.54 -13.05
CA ASP A 263 2.22 12.64 -12.75
C ASP A 263 3.57 12.13 -12.20
N ASN A 264 3.61 10.90 -11.69
CA ASN A 264 4.81 10.27 -11.10
C ASN A 264 5.48 9.30 -12.10
N LEU A 265 5.87 9.85 -13.25
CA LEU A 265 6.51 9.18 -14.41
C LEU A 265 7.84 8.46 -14.09
N VAL A 266 8.34 8.59 -12.85
CA VAL A 266 9.60 8.01 -12.38
C VAL A 266 9.42 6.61 -11.81
N LEU A 267 8.27 6.35 -11.19
CA LEU A 267 8.03 5.15 -10.41
C LEU A 267 7.03 4.19 -11.06
N PHE A 268 6.42 4.52 -12.21
CA PHE A 268 5.47 3.59 -12.84
C PHE A 268 6.13 2.25 -13.23
N PRO A 269 5.59 1.09 -12.81
CA PRO A 269 6.20 -0.20 -13.10
C PRO A 269 6.19 -0.50 -14.61
N SER A 270 7.38 -0.53 -15.20
CA SER A 270 7.55 -0.59 -16.66
C SER A 270 7.21 -1.94 -17.29
N SER A 271 7.14 -3.02 -16.50
CA SER A 271 6.66 -4.35 -16.89
C SER A 271 6.76 -5.34 -15.73
N SER A 272 5.82 -6.26 -15.68
CA SER A 272 5.77 -7.42 -14.79
C SER A 272 6.71 -8.57 -15.18
N ALA A 273 7.47 -8.44 -16.29
CA ALA A 273 8.35 -9.49 -16.77
C ALA A 273 9.63 -9.58 -15.91
N PRO A 274 10.11 -10.79 -15.58
CA PRO A 274 11.31 -10.98 -14.77
C PRO A 274 12.58 -10.51 -15.50
N PHE A 275 13.63 -10.20 -14.73
CA PHE A 275 14.92 -9.73 -15.22
C PHE A 275 15.48 -10.58 -16.38
N SER A 276 15.36 -11.90 -16.29
CA SER A 276 15.79 -12.85 -17.33
C SER A 276 15.07 -12.66 -18.67
N THR A 277 13.78 -12.29 -18.66
CA THR A 277 12.99 -12.03 -19.88
C THR A 277 13.41 -10.72 -20.52
N TRP A 278 13.66 -9.70 -19.70
CA TRP A 278 14.18 -8.42 -20.17
C TRP A 278 15.60 -8.51 -20.73
N MET A 279 16.40 -9.41 -20.16
CA MET A 279 17.74 -9.71 -20.64
C MET A 279 17.76 -10.30 -22.05
N GLN A 280 16.65 -10.84 -22.57
CA GLN A 280 16.57 -11.35 -23.94
C GLN A 280 16.24 -10.26 -24.97
N ARG A 281 15.80 -9.07 -24.54
CA ARG A 281 15.37 -7.97 -25.43
C ARG A 281 16.54 -7.10 -25.91
N SER A 282 16.42 -6.46 -27.06
CA SER A 282 17.48 -5.56 -27.57
C SER A 282 17.57 -4.27 -26.73
N GLU A 283 18.76 -3.67 -26.63
CA GLU A 283 18.96 -2.43 -25.85
C GLU A 283 18.04 -1.30 -26.33
N GLU A 284 17.86 -1.18 -27.66
CA GLU A 284 16.97 -0.19 -28.25
C GLU A 284 15.51 -0.43 -27.85
N HIS A 285 15.07 -1.68 -27.83
CA HIS A 285 13.72 -2.02 -27.38
C HIS A 285 13.53 -1.74 -25.88
N VAL A 286 14.56 -1.97 -25.05
CA VAL A 286 14.54 -1.56 -23.64
C VAL A 286 14.38 -0.05 -23.56
N ARG A 287 15.25 0.73 -24.20
CA ARG A 287 15.19 2.20 -24.20
C ARG A 287 13.89 2.76 -24.75
N GLN A 288 13.35 2.17 -25.81
CA GLN A 288 12.06 2.57 -26.37
C GLN A 288 10.92 2.25 -25.41
N THR A 289 10.95 1.08 -24.74
CA THR A 289 9.97 0.79 -23.69
C THR A 289 10.12 1.76 -22.53
N ILE A 290 11.34 2.16 -22.16
CA ILE A 290 11.60 3.19 -21.16
C ILE A 290 10.99 4.54 -21.57
N LYS A 291 11.13 4.91 -22.84
CA LYS A 291 10.57 6.16 -23.38
C LYS A 291 9.04 6.12 -23.50
N SER A 292 8.46 4.97 -23.81
CA SER A 292 7.00 4.75 -23.88
C SER A 292 6.37 4.33 -22.55
N ARG A 293 7.14 4.33 -21.45
CA ARG A 293 6.69 4.04 -20.06
C ARG A 293 5.42 4.78 -19.65
N PRO A 294 5.25 6.09 -19.93
CA PRO A 294 4.09 6.85 -19.46
C PRO A 294 2.76 6.39 -20.06
N SER A 295 2.77 5.99 -21.32
CA SER A 295 1.55 5.72 -22.10
C SER A 295 1.14 4.25 -22.05
N SER A 296 2.10 3.32 -22.06
CA SER A 296 1.82 1.88 -22.17
C SER A 296 1.28 1.22 -20.89
N GLY A 297 1.78 1.65 -19.72
CA GLY A 297 1.29 1.15 -18.43
C GLY A 297 -0.11 1.67 -18.09
N PHE A 298 -0.38 2.92 -18.49
CA PHE A 298 -1.66 3.62 -18.29
C PHE A 298 -2.84 2.88 -18.94
N ASP A 299 -2.70 2.45 -20.20
CA ASP A 299 -3.76 1.73 -20.91
C ASP A 299 -4.09 0.39 -20.23
N SER A 300 -3.08 -0.34 -19.74
CA SER A 300 -3.28 -1.63 -19.09
C SER A 300 -4.04 -1.54 -17.75
N THR A 301 -3.75 -0.52 -16.93
CA THR A 301 -4.41 -0.33 -15.63
C THR A 301 -5.80 0.29 -15.77
N LEU A 302 -6.03 1.16 -16.76
CA LEU A 302 -7.38 1.61 -17.14
C LEU A 302 -8.24 0.42 -17.57
N HIS A 303 -7.70 -0.49 -18.39
CA HIS A 303 -8.39 -1.72 -18.76
C HIS A 303 -8.70 -2.62 -17.56
N HIS A 304 -7.79 -2.74 -16.58
CA HIS A 304 -8.03 -3.49 -15.35
C HIS A 304 -9.03 -2.82 -14.38
N ARG A 305 -9.00 -1.49 -14.23
CA ARG A 305 -10.00 -0.74 -13.44
C ARG A 305 -11.37 -0.76 -14.11
N ALA A 306 -11.44 -0.65 -15.43
CA ALA A 306 -12.68 -0.77 -16.20
C ALA A 306 -13.28 -2.18 -16.11
N ARG A 307 -12.45 -3.24 -16.06
CA ARG A 307 -12.90 -4.61 -15.78
C ARG A 307 -13.43 -4.76 -14.35
N ARG A 308 -12.72 -4.27 -13.33
CA ARG A 308 -13.19 -4.30 -11.94
C ARG A 308 -14.51 -3.52 -11.74
N GLY A 309 -14.65 -2.36 -12.39
CA GLY A 309 -15.90 -1.59 -12.37
C GLY A 309 -17.07 -2.30 -13.06
N LYS A 310 -16.81 -3.10 -14.10
CA LYS A 310 -17.83 -3.93 -14.76
C LYS A 310 -18.18 -5.17 -13.93
N GLU A 311 -17.23 -5.80 -13.25
CA GLU A 311 -17.48 -6.94 -12.36
C GLU A 311 -18.23 -6.53 -11.07
N ALA A 312 -17.95 -5.34 -10.54
CA ALA A 312 -18.71 -4.76 -9.43
C ALA A 312 -20.16 -4.45 -9.84
N LYS A 313 -20.37 -3.79 -10.99
CA LYS A 313 -21.72 -3.54 -11.53
C LYS A 313 -22.50 -4.81 -11.86
N SER A 314 -21.85 -5.82 -12.43
CA SER A 314 -22.47 -7.12 -12.72
C SER A 314 -22.85 -7.89 -11.44
N SER A 315 -22.20 -7.61 -10.31
CA SER A 315 -22.54 -8.21 -9.02
C SER A 315 -23.70 -7.48 -8.34
N GLU A 316 -23.88 -6.18 -8.61
CA GLU A 316 -25.04 -5.38 -8.16
C GLU A 316 -26.30 -5.64 -9.02
N GLU A 317 -26.17 -5.95 -10.31
CA GLU A 317 -27.32 -6.24 -11.20
C GLU A 317 -27.91 -7.65 -11.02
N ILE A 318 -27.25 -8.53 -10.26
CA ILE A 318 -27.70 -9.93 -10.00
C ILE A 318 -28.41 -10.05 -8.62
N VAL A 319 -28.53 -8.96 -7.86
CA VAL A 319 -29.29 -8.87 -6.60
C VAL A 319 -30.54 -8.03 -6.80
#